data_AF-A0A8H4KUQ9-F1
#
_entry.id   AF-A0A8H4KUQ9-F1
#
_cell.length_a   1.000
_cell.length_b   1.000
_cell.length_c   1.000
_cell.angle_alpha   90.00
_cell.angle_beta   90.00
_cell.angle_gamma   90.00
#
_symmetry.space_group_name_H-M   'P 1'
#
loop_
_entity.id
_entity.type
_entity.pdbx_description
1 polymer ?
#
loop_
_entity_poly.entity_id
_entity_poly.type
_entity_poly.pdbx_seq_one_letter_code
_entity_poly.pdbx_strand_id
1 'polypeptide(L)'
;MSESKATRNRQAQAILIENTGFLIMLCGYYEPRGLKCWAKEGHSKCAQCTRRGRKCDGKGISILEADRFAAEKRRLEREEEVAENELLELQ
;
A
#
# COMPACT_ATOMS: atom_id res chain seq x y z
N MET A 1 -17.74 -1.99 31.12
CA MET A 1 -17.48 -3.34 30.59
C MET A 1 -15.99 -3.49 30.35
N SER A 2 -15.32 -4.46 30.95
CA SER A 2 -13.88 -4.67 30.73
C SER A 2 -13.63 -5.27 29.34
N GLU A 3 -12.67 -4.71 28.61
CA GLU A 3 -12.30 -5.19 27.29
C GLU A 3 -11.72 -6.62 27.33
N SER A 4 -12.15 -7.48 26.41
CA SER A 4 -11.68 -8.87 26.35
C SER A 4 -10.19 -8.95 26.00
N LYS A 5 -9.50 -9.98 26.50
CA LYS A 5 -8.08 -10.25 26.18
C LYS A 5 -7.84 -10.30 24.67
N ALA A 6 -8.75 -10.92 23.91
CA ALA A 6 -8.65 -11.00 22.46
C ALA A 6 -8.70 -9.61 21.78
N THR A 7 -9.53 -8.69 22.29
CA THR A 7 -9.63 -7.35 21.72
C THR A 7 -8.38 -6.53 22.02
N ARG A 8 -7.87 -6.60 23.25
CA ARG A 8 -6.58 -5.98 23.63
C ARG A 8 -5.42 -6.47 22.75
N ASN A 9 -5.33 -7.78 22.52
CA ASN A 9 -4.29 -8.35 21.67
C ASN A 9 -4.35 -7.82 20.23
N ARG A 10 -5.56 -7.71 19.64
CA ARG A 10 -5.73 -7.16 18.29
C ARG A 10 -5.35 -5.69 18.21
N GLN A 11 -5.65 -4.90 19.24
CA GLN A 11 -5.27 -3.49 19.28
C GLN A 11 -3.75 -3.32 19.39
N ALA A 12 -3.10 -4.06 20.29
CA ALA A 12 -1.65 -4.04 20.42
C ALA A 12 -0.95 -4.43 19.10
N GLN A 13 -1.46 -5.46 18.42
CA GLN A 13 -0.95 -5.88 17.13
C GLN A 13 -1.17 -4.81 16.03
N ALA A 14 -2.33 -4.15 16.01
CA ALA A 14 -2.59 -3.06 15.08
C ALA A 14 -1.63 -1.89 15.28
N ILE A 15 -1.35 -1.52 16.53
CA ILE A 15 -0.38 -0.47 16.90
C ILE A 15 1.02 -0.86 16.41
N LEU A 16 1.45 -2.10 16.64
CA LEU A 16 2.74 -2.59 16.16
C LEU A 16 2.86 -2.46 14.62
N ILE A 17 1.84 -2.87 13.88
CA ILE A 17 1.82 -2.79 12.41
C ILE A 17 1.83 -1.33 11.95
N GLU A 18 1.09 -0.43 12.60
CA GLU A 18 1.07 1.00 12.27
C GLU A 18 2.44 1.69 12.48
N ASN A 19 3.19 1.30 13.50
CA ASN A 19 4.45 1.96 13.85
C ASN A 19 5.70 1.35 13.19
N THR A 20 5.66 0.07 12.83
CA THR A 20 6.82 -0.68 12.31
C THR A 20 6.59 -1.28 10.93
N GLY A 21 5.40 -1.08 10.37
CA GLY A 21 5.02 -1.58 9.06
C GLY A 21 5.37 -0.63 7.92
N PHE A 22 4.97 -1.02 6.72
CA PHE A 22 5.09 -0.26 5.50
C PHE A 22 3.71 -0.01 4.89
N LEU A 23 3.59 1.09 4.15
CA LEU A 23 2.38 1.44 3.43
C LEU A 23 2.20 0.45 2.26
N ILE A 24 1.01 -0.12 2.13
CA ILE A 24 0.64 -0.99 1.02
C ILE A 24 -0.49 -0.38 0.20
N MET A 25 -0.67 -0.92 -1.01
CA MET A 25 -1.90 -0.73 -1.79
C MET A 25 -3.12 -0.92 -0.89
N LEU A 26 -4.06 0.02 -1.02
CA LEU A 26 -5.21 0.08 -0.14
C LEU A 26 -6.02 -1.21 -0.29
N CYS A 27 -6.33 -1.85 0.83
CA CYS A 27 -7.26 -2.96 0.81
C CYS A 27 -8.65 -2.46 0.35
N GLY A 28 -9.52 -3.32 -0.19
CA GLY A 28 -10.78 -2.88 -0.79
C GLY A 28 -11.71 -2.13 0.16
N TYR A 29 -11.49 -2.24 1.47
CA TYR A 29 -12.15 -1.39 2.45
C TYR A 29 -11.61 0.06 2.46
N TYR A 30 -10.29 0.22 2.37
CA TYR A 30 -9.57 1.49 2.55
C TYR A 30 -9.52 2.31 1.26
N GLU A 31 -9.46 1.64 0.11
CA GLU A 31 -9.43 2.27 -1.22
C GLU A 31 -10.55 3.31 -1.41
N PRO A 32 -11.84 2.99 -1.21
CA PRO A 32 -12.92 3.97 -1.37
C PRO A 32 -12.98 5.03 -0.27
N ARG A 33 -12.14 4.95 0.77
CA ARG A 33 -12.16 5.84 1.94
C ARG A 33 -10.96 6.77 2.01
N GLY A 34 -10.00 6.65 1.08
CA GLY A 34 -8.78 7.46 1.07
C GLY A 34 -7.91 7.28 2.31
N LEU A 35 -8.08 6.17 3.03
CA LEU A 35 -7.36 5.91 4.28
C LEU A 35 -6.07 5.13 3.99
N LYS A 36 -5.02 5.32 4.79
CA LYS A 36 -3.74 4.59 4.65
C LYS A 36 -3.84 3.14 5.15
N CYS A 37 -3.27 2.21 4.39
CA CYS A 37 -3.23 0.79 4.73
C CYS A 37 -1.80 0.36 5.08
N TRP A 38 -1.55 -0.01 6.34
CA TRP A 38 -0.22 -0.41 6.83
C TRP A 38 -0.15 -1.93 6.99
N ALA A 39 0.85 -2.57 6.39
CA ALA A 39 1.14 -3.98 6.57
C ALA A 39 2.53 -4.18 7.17
N LYS A 40 2.77 -5.35 7.74
CA LYS A 40 4.07 -5.72 8.31
C LYS A 40 4.39 -7.15 7.91
N GLU A 41 5.65 -7.42 7.59
CA GLU A 41 6.14 -8.76 7.31
C GLU A 41 5.81 -9.73 8.46
N GLY A 42 5.43 -10.96 8.10
CA GLY A 42 4.96 -11.98 9.04
C GLY A 42 3.49 -11.83 9.48
N HIS A 43 2.79 -10.77 9.05
CA HIS A 43 1.38 -10.56 9.36
C HIS A 43 0.52 -10.64 8.10
N SER A 44 -0.53 -11.46 8.15
CA SER A 44 -1.46 -11.65 7.03
C SER A 44 -2.52 -10.55 6.87
N LYS A 45 -2.49 -9.53 7.74
CA LYS A 45 -3.50 -8.46 7.78
C LYS A 45 -2.84 -7.11 8.00
N CYS A 46 -3.40 -6.08 7.37
CA CYS A 46 -3.04 -4.70 7.70
C CYS A 46 -3.48 -4.32 9.13
N ALA A 47 -2.95 -3.23 9.67
CA ALA A 47 -3.25 -2.75 11.02
C ALA A 47 -4.76 -2.63 11.29
N GLN A 48 -5.51 -2.15 10.31
CA GLN A 48 -6.93 -1.83 10.49
C GLN A 48 -7.84 -3.04 10.34
N CYS A 49 -7.54 -3.94 9.41
CA CYS A 49 -8.20 -5.25 9.35
C CYS A 49 -7.88 -6.08 10.59
N THR A 50 -6.68 -5.93 11.17
CA THR A 50 -6.29 -6.50 12.46
C THR A 50 -7.16 -5.94 13.59
N ARG A 51 -7.25 -4.60 13.71
CA ARG A 51 -8.05 -3.90 14.72
C ARG A 51 -9.51 -4.36 14.72
N ARG A 52 -10.07 -4.57 13.53
CA ARG A 52 -11.47 -5.00 13.33
C ARG A 52 -11.70 -6.51 13.32
N GLY A 53 -10.63 -7.30 13.38
CA GLY A 53 -10.70 -8.76 13.30
C GLY A 53 -11.22 -9.30 11.97
N ARG A 54 -11.15 -8.53 10.86
CA ARG A 54 -11.64 -8.95 9.54
C ARG A 54 -10.53 -9.60 8.70
N LYS A 55 -10.89 -10.23 7.57
CA LYS A 55 -9.92 -10.63 6.55
C LYS A 55 -9.38 -9.37 5.86
N CYS A 56 -8.12 -9.43 5.42
CA CYS A 56 -7.48 -8.36 4.66
C CYS A 56 -7.29 -8.86 3.22
N ASP A 57 -7.80 -8.10 2.27
CA ASP A 57 -7.64 -8.29 0.83
C ASP A 57 -6.58 -7.36 0.25
N GLY A 58 -6.00 -6.48 1.08
CA GLY A 58 -4.83 -5.67 0.73
C GLY A 58 -3.66 -6.60 0.44
N LYS A 59 -3.47 -6.91 -0.84
CA LYS A 59 -2.32 -7.59 -1.37
C LYS A 59 -1.36 -6.54 -1.91
N GLY A 60 -0.06 -6.77 -1.74
CA GLY A 60 0.91 -6.08 -2.59
C GLY A 60 0.68 -6.48 -4.05
N ILE A 61 1.20 -5.67 -4.96
CA ILE A 61 1.30 -6.08 -6.37
C ILE A 61 2.31 -7.24 -6.48
N SER A 62 2.07 -8.17 -7.39
CA SER A 62 3.05 -9.23 -7.67
C SER A 62 4.36 -8.65 -8.20
N ILE A 63 5.47 -9.39 -8.10
CA ILE A 63 6.76 -8.97 -8.66
C ILE A 63 6.65 -8.69 -10.16
N LEU A 64 5.86 -9.49 -10.89
CA LEU A 64 5.62 -9.29 -12.32
C LEU A 64 4.85 -8.00 -12.61
N GLU A 65 3.83 -7.69 -11.79
CA GLU A 65 3.10 -6.42 -11.93
C GLU A 65 3.98 -5.22 -11.59
N ALA A 66 4.82 -5.35 -10.55
CA ALA A 66 5.78 -4.32 -10.17
C ALA A 66 6.80 -4.04 -11.28
N ASP A 67 7.36 -5.10 -11.88
CA ASP A 67 8.31 -4.98 -12.97
C ASP A 67 7.68 -4.34 -14.21
N ARG A 68 6.45 -4.76 -14.57
CA ARG A 68 5.68 -4.14 -15.65
C ARG A 68 5.44 -2.66 -15.41
N PHE A 69 5.03 -2.25 -14.20
CA PHE A 69 4.84 -0.83 -13.88
C PHE A 69 6.14 -0.04 -13.92
N ALA A 70 7.25 -0.61 -13.44
CA ALA A 70 8.55 0.03 -13.50
C ALA A 70 9.04 0.21 -14.96
N ALA A 71 8.84 -0.80 -15.80
CA ALA A 71 9.18 -0.72 -17.22
C ALA A 71 8.35 0.35 -17.95
N GLU A 72 7.05 0.38 -17.69
CA GLU A 72 6.15 1.35 -18.32
C GLU A 72 6.45 2.79 -17.85
N LYS A 73 6.71 2.98 -16.56
CA LYS A 73 7.15 4.29 -16.03
C LYS A 73 8.39 4.80 -16.76
N ARG A 74 9.43 3.95 -16.91
CA ARG A 74 10.65 4.30 -17.64
C ARG A 74 10.41 4.60 -19.12
N ARG A 75 9.40 3.97 -19.73
CA ARG A 75 9.01 4.27 -21.12
C ARG A 75 8.41 5.67 -21.21
N LEU A 76 7.47 5.98 -20.32
CA LEU A 76 6.81 7.29 -20.26
C LEU A 76 7.79 8.42 -19.98
N GLU A 77 8.71 8.26 -19.03
CA GLU A 77 9.74 9.26 -18.70
C GLU A 77 10.63 9.58 -19.92
N ARG A 78 10.98 8.57 -20.73
CA ARG A 78 11.74 8.80 -21.97
C ARG A 78 10.94 9.50 -23.04
N GLU A 79 9.65 9.19 -23.17
CA GLU A 79 8.77 9.85 -24.15
C GLU A 79 8.55 11.31 -23.79
N GLU A 80 8.43 11.62 -22.50
CA GLU A 80 8.38 12.98 -21.98
C GLU A 80 9.68 13.74 -22.31
N GLU A 81 10.86 13.15 -22.02
CA GLU A 81 12.16 13.76 -22.32
C GLU A 81 12.37 14.02 -23.82
N VAL A 82 11.98 13.09 -24.70
CA VAL A 82 12.06 13.29 -26.15
C VAL A 82 11.17 14.44 -26.60
N ALA A 83 9.92 14.48 -26.14
CA ALA A 83 8.98 15.54 -26.49
C ALA A 83 9.43 16.91 -25.98
N GLU A 84 10.00 16.99 -24.78
CA GLU A 84 10.58 18.23 -24.22
C GLU A 84 11.76 18.73 -25.06
N ASN A 85 12.65 17.83 -25.49
CA ASN A 85 13.78 18.20 -26.35
C ASN A 85 13.33 18.69 -27.73
N GLU A 86 12.37 18.02 -28.36
CA GLU A 86 11.79 18.47 -29.63
C GLU A 86 11.17 19.87 -29.51
N LEU A 87 10.52 20.18 -28.39
CA LEU A 87 9.94 21.50 -28.13
C LEU A 87 11.02 22.59 -27.98
N LEU A 88 12.15 22.26 -27.34
CA LEU A 88 13.28 23.17 -27.17
C LEU A 88 13.99 23.48 -28.49
N GLU A 89 14.09 22.52 -29.41
CA GLU A 89 14.69 22.73 -30.74
C GLU A 89 13.87 23.66 -31.65
N LEU A 90 12.58 23.87 -31.33
CA LEU A 90 11.67 24.74 -32.09
C LEU A 90 11.61 26.20 -31.59
N GLN A 91 12.35 26.55 -30.54
CA GLN A 91 12.44 27.91 -29.98
C GLN A 91 13.74 28.62 -30.38
#